data_AF-A0A948UNY8-F1
#
_entry.id   AF-A0A948UNY8-F1
#
_cell.length_a   1.000
_cell.length_b   1.000
_cell.length_c   1.000
_cell.angle_alpha   90.00
_cell.angle_beta   90.00
_cell.angle_gamma   90.00
#
_symmetry.space_group_name_H-M   'P 1'
#
loop_
_entity.id
_entity.type
_entity.pdbx_description
1 polymer ?
#
loop_
_entity_poly.entity_id
_entity_poly.type
_entity_poly.pdbx_seq_one_letter_code
_entity_poly.pdbx_strand_id
1 'polypeptide(L)'
;MGALLFHGNCITCHAETKTLSAPSIMEVRENYLRAFPNKENFVEYMSDWVIKPKKESSIMLEAVDKYELMPELGYDKETLETISAYIYETDFTQTHAGHRE
;
A
#
# COMPACT_ATOMS: atom_id res chain seq x y z
N MET A 1 13.19 5.70 -6.82
CA MET A 1 13.40 4.47 -6.04
C MET A 1 12.08 3.82 -5.60
N GLY A 2 11.15 4.58 -4.99
CA GLY A 2 9.88 4.03 -4.48
C GLY A 2 9.05 3.23 -5.49
N ALA A 3 8.91 3.70 -6.74
CA ALA A 3 8.24 2.94 -7.79
C ALA A 3 8.85 1.54 -8.00
N LEU A 4 10.18 1.44 -8.09
CA LEU A 4 10.87 0.15 -8.28
C LEU A 4 10.66 -0.79 -7.09
N LEU A 5 10.75 -0.26 -5.86
CA LEU A 5 10.52 -1.04 -4.64
C LEU A 5 9.08 -1.54 -4.57
N PHE A 6 8.11 -0.67 -4.87
CA PHE A 6 6.71 -1.03 -4.90
C PHE A 6 6.43 -2.13 -5.95
N HIS A 7 6.92 -1.97 -7.18
CA HIS A 7 6.73 -2.95 -8.25
C HIS A 7 7.49 -4.26 -8.02
N GLY A 8 8.61 -4.23 -7.29
CA GLY A 8 9.35 -5.44 -6.95
C GLY A 8 8.74 -6.24 -5.80
N ASN A 9 7.95 -5.60 -4.92
CA ASN A 9 7.55 -6.20 -3.64
C ASN A 9 6.03 -6.32 -3.43
N CYS A 10 5.21 -5.45 -4.04
CA CYS A 10 3.80 -5.31 -3.65
C CYS A 10 2.81 -5.78 -4.72
N ILE A 11 3.17 -5.67 -6.00
CA ILE A 11 2.22 -5.86 -7.12
C ILE A 11 1.73 -7.30 -7.30
N THR A 12 2.44 -8.28 -6.73
CA THR A 12 2.05 -9.69 -6.83
C THR A 12 0.67 -9.94 -6.22
N CYS A 13 0.35 -9.24 -5.13
CA CYS A 13 -0.96 -9.32 -4.48
C CYS A 13 -1.80 -8.06 -4.72
N HIS A 14 -1.16 -6.88 -4.73
CA HIS A 14 -1.83 -5.60 -4.86
C HIS A 14 -1.60 -4.98 -6.24
N ALA A 15 -2.44 -5.34 -7.21
CA ALA A 15 -2.43 -4.64 -8.49
C ALA A 15 -2.86 -3.17 -8.32
N GLU A 16 -2.44 -2.30 -9.24
CA GLU A 16 -2.64 -0.85 -9.09
C GLU A 16 -4.11 -0.46 -9.05
N THR A 17 -4.91 -0.94 -10.02
CA THR A 17 -6.29 -0.48 -10.25
C THR A 17 -7.36 -1.56 -10.13
N LYS A 18 -6.96 -2.83 -10.03
CA LYS A 18 -7.87 -3.98 -9.92
C LYS A 18 -7.55 -4.79 -8.68
N THR A 19 -8.57 -5.39 -8.08
CA THR A 19 -8.38 -6.34 -6.98
C THR A 19 -7.89 -7.67 -7.52
N LEU A 20 -6.89 -8.27 -6.87
CA LEU A 20 -6.45 -9.64 -7.12
C LEU A 20 -6.72 -10.50 -5.87
N SER A 21 -5.66 -11.00 -5.23
CA SER A 21 -5.70 -11.65 -3.92
C SER A 21 -5.72 -10.65 -2.75
N ALA A 22 -5.62 -9.35 -3.04
CA ALA A 22 -5.67 -8.26 -2.08
C ALA A 22 -6.41 -7.05 -2.70
N PRO A 23 -6.79 -6.02 -1.90
CA PRO A 23 -7.37 -4.79 -2.45
C PRO A 23 -6.38 -4.10 -3.40
N SER A 24 -6.90 -3.37 -4.39
CA SER A 24 -6.03 -2.59 -5.27
C SER A 24 -5.29 -1.50 -4.50
N ILE A 25 -4.13 -1.08 -4.99
CA ILE A 25 -3.40 0.02 -4.36
C ILE A 25 -4.14 1.35 -4.47
N MET A 26 -4.91 1.54 -5.54
CA MET A 26 -5.83 2.66 -5.66
C MET A 26 -6.80 2.70 -4.46
N GLU A 27 -7.50 1.60 -4.16
CA GLU A 27 -8.42 1.51 -3.02
C GLU A 27 -7.70 1.70 -1.68
N VAL A 28 -6.52 1.09 -1.51
CA VAL A 28 -5.70 1.24 -0.30
C VAL A 28 -5.34 2.71 -0.10
N ARG A 29 -4.80 3.36 -1.13
CA ARG A 29 -4.40 4.76 -1.09
C ARG A 29 -5.58 5.67 -0.73
N GLU A 30 -6.73 5.49 -1.35
CA GLU A 30 -7.94 6.29 -1.07
C GLU A 30 -8.42 6.15 0.38
N ASN A 31 -8.39 4.94 0.95
CA ASN A 31 -8.75 4.72 2.35
C ASN A 31 -7.72 5.36 3.29
N TYR A 32 -6.44 5.21 3.02
CA TYR A 32 -5.38 5.79 3.84
C TYR A 32 -5.33 7.32 3.77
N LEU A 33 -5.57 7.94 2.61
CA LEU A 33 -5.68 9.40 2.49
C LEU A 33 -6.86 9.98 3.27
N ARG A 34 -7.97 9.24 3.36
CA ARG A 34 -9.13 9.63 4.19
C ARG A 34 -8.81 9.54 5.69
N ALA A 35 -8.02 8.56 6.10
CA ALA A 35 -7.62 8.37 7.50
C ALA A 35 -6.49 9.34 7.93
N PHE A 36 -5.56 9.65 7.03
CA PHE A 36 -4.35 10.42 7.30
C PHE A 36 -4.21 11.57 6.30
N PRO A 37 -4.64 12.79 6.67
CA PRO A 37 -4.62 13.94 5.75
C PRO A 37 -3.21 14.52 5.52
N ASN A 38 -2.22 14.14 6.34
CA ASN A 38 -0.83 14.55 6.15
C ASN A 38 0.04 13.34 5.77
N LYS A 39 1.12 13.64 5.03
CA LYS A 39 2.02 12.63 4.46
C LYS A 39 2.75 11.87 5.55
N GLU A 40 3.19 12.56 6.59
CA GLU A 40 3.98 12.00 7.68
C GLU A 40 3.21 10.87 8.38
N ASN A 41 1.98 11.13 8.81
CA ASN A 41 1.12 10.13 9.45
C ASN A 41 0.72 9.00 8.51
N PHE A 42 0.49 9.29 7.21
CA PHE A 42 0.21 8.26 6.22
C PHE A 42 1.39 7.28 6.11
N VAL A 43 2.59 7.82 5.96
CA VAL A 43 3.82 7.04 5.77
C VAL A 43 4.15 6.24 7.03
N GLU A 44 4.10 6.88 8.20
CA GLU A 44 4.38 6.23 9.48
C GLU A 44 3.41 5.06 9.71
N TYR A 45 2.10 5.31 9.59
CA TYR A 45 1.10 4.30 9.85
C TYR A 45 1.16 3.13 8.87
N MET A 46 1.24 3.42 7.56
CA MET A 46 1.30 2.37 6.54
C MET A 46 2.54 1.50 6.72
N SER A 47 3.70 2.12 6.90
CA SER A 47 4.94 1.38 7.09
C SER A 47 4.93 0.56 8.38
N ASP A 48 4.41 1.08 9.50
CA ASP A 48 4.29 0.32 10.75
C ASP A 48 3.31 -0.85 10.64
N TRP A 49 2.15 -0.62 10.00
CA TRP A 49 1.16 -1.66 9.84
C TRP A 49 1.67 -2.78 8.92
N VAL A 50 2.38 -2.45 7.84
CA VAL A 50 2.95 -3.45 6.92
C VAL A 50 4.10 -4.25 7.55
N ILE A 51 4.88 -3.65 8.47
CA ILE A 51 5.90 -4.40 9.24
C ILE A 51 5.26 -5.53 10.04
N LYS A 52 4.14 -5.25 10.70
CA LYS A 52 3.47 -6.21 11.58
C LYS A 52 1.96 -6.09 11.44
N PRO A 53 1.39 -6.66 10.36
CA PRO A 53 -0.04 -6.55 10.10
C PRO A 53 -0.83 -7.17 11.24
N LYS A 54 -1.84 -6.44 11.72
CA LYS A 54 -2.80 -6.93 12.71
C LYS A 54 -4.19 -6.50 12.32
N LYS A 55 -5.16 -7.38 12.57
CA LYS A 55 -6.57 -7.12 12.26
C LYS A 55 -7.08 -5.92 13.06
N GLU A 56 -6.74 -5.83 14.34
CA GLU A 56 -7.25 -4.81 15.27
C GLU A 56 -6.77 -3.40 14.92
N SER A 57 -5.62 -3.28 14.25
CA SER A 57 -5.06 -2.01 13.79
C SER A 57 -5.22 -1.81 12.28
N SER A 58 -6.02 -2.61 11.58
CA SER A 58 -6.31 -2.34 10.17
C SER A 58 -7.35 -1.23 10.03
N ILE A 59 -7.08 -0.23 9.20
CA ILE A 59 -8.09 0.76 8.81
C ILE A 59 -9.07 0.21 7.76
N MET A 60 -8.77 -0.96 7.18
CA MET A 60 -9.56 -1.61 6.13
C MET A 60 -10.06 -2.98 6.62
N LEU A 61 -10.83 -3.00 7.71
CA LEU A 61 -11.35 -4.23 8.32
C LEU A 61 -12.13 -5.12 7.34
N GLU A 62 -12.95 -4.52 6.47
CA GLU A 62 -13.69 -5.26 5.43
C GLU A 62 -12.76 -5.94 4.42
N ALA A 63 -11.60 -5.33 4.11
CA ALA A 63 -10.60 -5.94 3.26
C ALA A 63 -9.90 -7.11 3.98
N VAL A 64 -9.62 -6.99 5.27
CA VAL A 64 -9.08 -8.09 6.08
C VAL A 64 -10.06 -9.25 6.18
N ASP A 65 -11.36 -8.98 6.31
CA ASP A 65 -12.38 -10.03 6.32
C ASP A 65 -12.54 -10.72 4.97
N LYS A 66 -12.33 -9.99 3.86
CA LYS A 66 -12.47 -10.51 2.50
C LYS A 66 -11.24 -11.25 1.98
N TYR A 67 -10.04 -10.72 2.25
CA TYR A 67 -8.76 -11.19 1.68
C TYR A 67 -7.85 -11.85 2.70
N GLU A 68 -8.34 -12.02 3.93
CA GLU A 68 -7.55 -12.41 5.09
C GLU A 68 -6.49 -11.36 5.46
N LEU A 69 -5.80 -11.57 6.57
CA LEU A 69 -4.77 -10.65 7.05
C LEU A 69 -3.55 -10.70 6.13
N MET A 70 -3.00 -9.53 5.78
CA MET A 70 -1.75 -9.44 5.04
C MET A 70 -0.63 -10.21 5.77
N PRO A 71 0.15 -11.06 5.08
CA PRO A 71 1.24 -11.79 5.73
C PRO A 71 2.36 -10.83 6.16
N GLU A 72 3.06 -11.18 7.24
CA GLU A 72 4.29 -10.51 7.67
C GLU A 72 5.45 -10.97 6.77
N LEU A 73 5.94 -10.07 5.89
CA LEU A 73 6.90 -10.39 4.83
C LEU A 73 8.36 -10.04 5.18
N GLY A 74 8.63 -9.50 6.38
CA GLY A 74 9.98 -9.27 6.90
C GLY A 74 10.74 -8.12 6.23
N TYR A 75 10.04 -7.13 5.66
CA TYR A 75 10.66 -5.93 5.10
C TYR A 75 11.21 -5.00 6.20
N ASP A 76 12.28 -4.29 5.88
CA ASP A 76 12.81 -3.24 6.76
C ASP A 76 11.94 -1.97 6.71
N LYS A 77 11.99 -1.19 7.80
CA LYS A 77 11.17 0.01 7.96
C LYS A 77 11.47 1.07 6.90
N GLU A 78 12.72 1.30 6.54
CA GLU A 78 13.13 2.35 5.60
C GLU A 78 12.61 2.06 4.18
N THR A 79 12.66 0.80 3.75
CA THR A 79 12.06 0.33 2.50
C THR A 79 10.54 0.59 2.51
N LEU A 80 9.86 0.25 3.60
CA LEU A 80 8.42 0.44 3.72
C LEU A 80 8.01 1.91 3.78
N GLU A 81 8.78 2.77 4.43
CA GLU A 81 8.57 4.22 4.39
C GLU A 81 8.71 4.77 2.97
N THR A 82 9.72 4.30 2.23
CA THR A 82 9.94 4.69 0.83
C THR A 82 8.79 4.24 -0.08
N ILE A 83 8.27 3.02 0.11
CA ILE A 83 7.10 2.51 -0.62
C ILE A 83 5.84 3.29 -0.24
N SER A 84 5.63 3.53 1.05
CA SER A 84 4.45 4.26 1.55
C SER A 84 4.42 5.70 1.03
N ALA A 85 5.57 6.37 1.01
CA ALA A 85 5.70 7.71 0.44
C ALA A 85 5.35 7.73 -1.05
N TYR A 86 5.81 6.72 -1.81
CA TYR A 86 5.46 6.58 -3.22
C TYR A 86 3.95 6.36 -3.42
N ILE A 87 3.31 5.51 -2.59
CA ILE A 87 1.85 5.28 -2.67
C ILE A 87 1.09 6.58 -2.37
N TYR A 88 1.51 7.36 -1.38
CA TYR A 88 0.90 8.66 -1.07
C TYR A 88 0.95 9.62 -2.28
N GLU A 89 2.12 9.76 -2.89
CA GLU A 89 2.38 10.74 -3.96
C GLU A 89 1.82 10.34 -5.33
N THR A 90 1.59 9.04 -5.55
CA THR A 90 1.22 8.51 -6.87
C THR A 90 -0.29 8.46 -7.05
N ASP A 91 -0.78 9.12 -8.09
CA ASP A 91 -2.16 8.95 -8.55
C ASP A 91 -2.27 7.75 -9.49
N PHE A 92 -2.66 6.59 -8.96
CA PHE A 92 -2.80 5.35 -9.73
C PHE A 92 -3.99 5.33 -10.72
N THR A 93 -4.83 6.38 -10.73
CA THR A 93 -5.94 6.49 -11.69
C THR A 93 -5.51 7.02 -13.06
N GLN A 94 -4.33 7.65 -13.12
CA GLN A 94 -3.79 8.23 -14.34
C GLN A 94 -2.84 7.26 -15.02
N THR A 95 -2.91 7.18 -16.35
CA THR A 95 -1.91 6.47 -17.15
C THR A 95 -0.59 7.24 -17.09
N HIS A 96 0.35 6.76 -16.29
CA HIS A 96 1.70 7.31 -16.25
C HIS A 96 2.46 6.86 -17.50
N ALA A 97 2.95 7.82 -18.31
CA ALA A 97 3.62 7.57 -19.59
C ALA A 97 4.95 6.77 -19.51
N GLY A 98 5.30 6.22 -18.33
CA GLY A 98 6.53 5.48 -18.07
C GLY A 98 6.43 3.96 -18.12
N HIS A 99 5.23 3.38 -18.30
CA HIS A 99 5.05 1.93 -18.25
C HIS A 99 4.68 1.36 -19.64
N ARG A 100 5.70 1.24 -20.49
CA ARG A 100 5.82 0.25 -21.58
C ARG A 100 6.69 -0.89 -21.02
N GLU A 101 6.42 -2.18 -21.14
CA GLU A 101 5.44 -3.03 -21.84
C GLU A 101 5.12 -4.23 -20.93
#